data_AF-A0A5C7Q7M2-F1
#
_entry.id   AF-A0A5C7Q7M2-F1
#
_cell.length_a   1.000
_cell.length_b   1.000
_cell.length_c   1.000
_cell.angle_alpha   90.00
_cell.angle_beta   90.00
_cell.angle_gamma   90.00
#
_symmetry.space_group_name_H-M   'P 1'
#
loop_
_entity.id
_entity.type
_entity.pdbx_description
1 polymer ?
#
loop_
_entity_poly.entity_id
_entity_poly.type
_entity_poly.pdbx_seq_one_letter_code
_entity_poly.pdbx_strand_id
1 'polypeptide(L)'
;MALSRIKTWAAEVLTYATLNAEFDNILTNGGGSLSSPRTADFDFNGYKAILDDAQTTWVQGSTQNVIDFYGGSTLLFKMDMSVTSPVNALTFLASATGTDVKIVARGSDTNINIDIVPKGSGVLKVAGTALTIPTADNDQFVLGPHIFG
;
A
#
# COMPACT_ATOMS: atom_id res chain seq x y z
N MET A 1 -26.25 0.40 -4.99
CA MET A 1 -27.59 0.58 -5.59
C MET A 1 -28.35 -0.73 -5.42
N ALA A 2 -29.53 -0.70 -4.80
CA ALA A 2 -30.30 -1.92 -4.55
C ALA A 2 -30.95 -2.43 -5.83
N LEU A 3 -30.74 -3.70 -6.17
CA LEU A 3 -31.54 -4.41 -7.16
C LEU A 3 -32.97 -4.52 -6.60
N SER A 4 -33.88 -3.61 -6.97
CA SER A 4 -35.25 -3.58 -6.45
C SER A 4 -36.28 -4.28 -7.34
N ARG A 5 -35.84 -5.04 -8.35
CA ARG A 5 -36.77 -5.72 -9.27
C ARG A 5 -37.11 -7.11 -8.77
N ILE A 6 -38.11 -7.20 -7.90
CA ILE A 6 -38.78 -8.46 -7.55
C ILE A 6 -39.67 -8.86 -8.74
N LYS A 7 -39.41 -10.02 -9.34
CA LYS A 7 -40.28 -10.62 -10.35
C LYS A 7 -40.93 -11.86 -9.75
N THR A 8 -42.25 -11.90 -9.67
CA THR A 8 -43.01 -13.03 -9.13
C THR A 8 -43.27 -14.07 -10.24
N TRP A 9 -42.78 -15.29 -10.08
CA TRP A 9 -42.75 -16.31 -11.15
C TRP A 9 -43.97 -17.23 -11.04
N ALA A 10 -44.99 -17.03 -11.88
CA ALA A 10 -46.15 -17.94 -11.96
C ALA A 10 -46.04 -18.93 -13.14
N ALA A 11 -45.58 -18.47 -14.32
CA ALA A 11 -45.12 -19.28 -15.44
C ALA A 11 -44.49 -18.35 -16.50
N GLU A 12 -43.17 -18.36 -16.68
CA GLU A 12 -42.52 -17.60 -17.74
C GLU A 12 -41.29 -18.33 -18.26
N VAL A 13 -41.21 -18.50 -19.58
CA VAL A 13 -39.98 -18.89 -20.26
C VAL A 13 -39.13 -17.63 -20.36
N LEU A 14 -38.01 -17.58 -19.64
CA LEU A 14 -37.03 -16.50 -19.81
C LEU A 14 -36.51 -16.58 -21.25
N THR A 15 -36.89 -15.60 -22.06
CA THR A 15 -36.26 -15.45 -23.37
C THR A 15 -34.78 -15.14 -23.14
N TYR A 16 -33.93 -15.56 -24.06
CA TYR A 16 -32.49 -15.26 -23.98
C TYR A 16 -32.23 -13.75 -23.82
N ALA A 17 -33.11 -12.90 -24.37
CA ALA A 17 -33.02 -11.45 -24.26
C ALA A 17 -33.24 -10.94 -22.83
N THR A 18 -34.25 -11.45 -22.11
CA THR A 18 -34.49 -11.01 -20.72
C THR A 18 -33.44 -11.58 -19.79
N LEU A 19 -33.01 -12.83 -19.99
CA LEU A 19 -31.95 -13.46 -19.22
C LEU A 19 -30.60 -12.72 -19.39
N ASN A 20 -30.23 -12.37 -20.61
CA ASN A 20 -29.01 -11.61 -20.87
C ASN A 20 -29.07 -10.22 -20.23
N ALA A 21 -30.21 -9.54 -20.27
CA ALA A 21 -30.37 -8.26 -19.59
C ALA A 21 -30.21 -8.37 -18.05
N GLU A 22 -30.58 -9.50 -17.44
CA GLU A 22 -30.31 -9.75 -16.01
C GLU A 22 -28.83 -10.01 -15.73
N PHE A 23 -28.14 -10.76 -16.59
CA PHE A 23 -26.70 -10.97 -16.46
C PHE A 23 -25.91 -9.69 -16.72
N ASP A 24 -26.33 -8.87 -17.69
CA ASP A 24 -25.73 -7.58 -17.97
C ASP A 24 -25.79 -6.66 -16.75
N ASN A 25 -26.83 -6.73 -15.91
CA ASN A 25 -26.88 -5.98 -14.65
C ASN A 25 -25.78 -6.40 -13.67
N ILE A 26 -25.36 -7.67 -13.67
CA ILE A 26 -24.28 -8.18 -12.82
C ILE A 26 -22.91 -7.80 -13.40
N LEU A 27 -22.76 -7.86 -14.73
CA LEU A 27 -21.51 -7.55 -15.42
C LEU A 27 -21.22 -6.05 -15.49
N THR A 28 -22.23 -5.21 -15.77
CA THR A 28 -22.06 -3.78 -16.06
C THR A 28 -22.04 -2.90 -14.81
N ASN A 29 -22.66 -3.32 -13.70
CA ASN A 29 -22.68 -2.52 -12.47
C ASN A 29 -21.47 -2.76 -11.56
N GLY A 30 -20.47 -3.54 -12.01
CA GLY A 30 -19.23 -3.80 -11.29
C GLY A 30 -19.49 -4.41 -9.91
N GLY A 31 -19.29 -5.72 -9.74
CA GLY A 31 -19.68 -6.51 -8.57
C GLY A 31 -19.38 -5.96 -7.15
N GLY A 32 -18.68 -4.85 -6.96
CA GLY A 32 -18.54 -4.10 -5.71
C GLY A 32 -19.86 -3.64 -5.06
N SER A 33 -20.84 -3.15 -5.84
CA SER A 33 -22.17 -2.78 -5.30
C SER A 33 -23.05 -3.99 -4.94
N LEU A 34 -22.79 -5.15 -5.55
CA LEU A 34 -23.53 -6.40 -5.31
C LEU A 34 -22.85 -7.29 -4.26
N SER A 35 -21.57 -7.08 -4.02
CA SER A 35 -20.82 -7.85 -3.04
C SER A 35 -20.87 -7.23 -1.65
N SER A 36 -21.13 -5.92 -1.50
CA SER A 36 -21.20 -5.28 -0.17
C SER A 36 -22.63 -5.19 0.38
N PRO A 37 -22.82 -5.27 1.72
CA PRO A 37 -21.79 -5.52 2.73
C PRO A 37 -21.31 -6.98 2.73
N ARG A 38 -19.99 -7.21 2.70
CA ARG A 38 -19.40 -8.53 2.94
C ARG A 38 -19.06 -8.70 4.41
N THR A 39 -19.26 -9.89 4.92
CA THR A 39 -18.79 -10.33 6.25
C THR A 39 -17.46 -11.10 6.18
N ALA A 40 -16.97 -11.39 4.96
CA ALA A 40 -15.69 -12.06 4.71
C ALA A 40 -14.72 -11.13 3.96
N ASP A 41 -13.43 -11.42 4.11
CA ASP A 41 -12.35 -10.68 3.44
C ASP A 41 -12.51 -10.75 1.91
N PHE A 42 -12.18 -9.65 1.25
CA PHE A 42 -12.17 -9.58 -0.21
C PHE A 42 -10.75 -9.77 -0.73
N ASP A 43 -10.48 -10.96 -1.23
CA ASP A 43 -9.25 -11.24 -1.97
C ASP A 43 -9.40 -10.77 -3.43
N PHE A 44 -8.47 -9.93 -3.88
CA PHE A 44 -8.41 -9.49 -5.28
C PHE A 44 -7.84 -10.56 -6.21
N ASN A 45 -7.40 -11.73 -5.73
CA ASN A 45 -6.88 -12.85 -6.54
C ASN A 45 -5.79 -12.42 -7.55
N GLY A 46 -4.97 -11.44 -7.18
CA GLY A 46 -3.97 -10.86 -8.07
C GLY A 46 -4.48 -9.87 -9.12
N TYR A 47 -5.75 -9.50 -9.10
CA TYR A 47 -6.30 -8.37 -9.86
C TYR A 47 -6.06 -7.04 -9.14
N LYS A 48 -6.16 -5.93 -9.89
CA LYS A 48 -5.95 -4.57 -9.39
C LYS A 48 -7.25 -3.99 -8.82
N ALA A 49 -7.20 -3.49 -7.59
CA ALA A 49 -8.20 -2.62 -7.01
C ALA A 49 -7.90 -1.18 -7.41
N ILE A 50 -8.61 -0.64 -8.40
CA ILE A 50 -8.44 0.76 -8.82
C ILE A 50 -9.14 1.69 -7.81
N LEU A 51 -8.42 2.70 -7.31
CA LEU A 51 -8.88 3.64 -6.28
C LEU A 51 -9.24 5.04 -6.84
N ASP A 52 -9.06 5.26 -8.14
CA ASP A 52 -9.42 6.50 -8.84
C ASP A 52 -10.01 6.24 -10.25
N ASP A 53 -10.70 7.23 -10.83
CA ASP A 53 -11.28 7.10 -12.18
C ASP A 53 -10.21 7.10 -13.29
N ALA A 54 -9.05 7.72 -13.02
CA ALA A 54 -7.93 7.78 -13.94
C ALA A 54 -7.18 6.43 -14.09
N GLN A 55 -7.52 5.42 -13.28
CA GLN A 55 -6.89 4.10 -13.20
C GLN A 55 -5.39 4.13 -12.86
N THR A 56 -4.95 5.17 -12.15
CA THR A 56 -3.55 5.36 -11.78
C THR A 56 -3.25 4.87 -10.38
N THR A 57 -4.19 5.01 -9.45
CA THR A 57 -4.00 4.52 -8.08
C THR A 57 -4.61 3.14 -7.95
N TRP A 58 -3.83 2.11 -7.60
CA TRP A 58 -4.38 0.76 -7.41
C TRP A 58 -3.64 -0.09 -6.39
N VAL A 59 -4.31 -1.11 -5.85
CA VAL A 59 -3.72 -2.14 -4.96
C VAL A 59 -3.82 -3.50 -5.66
N GLN A 60 -2.73 -4.29 -5.71
CA GLN A 60 -2.73 -5.61 -6.36
C GLN A 60 -2.03 -6.65 -5.50
N GLY A 61 -2.71 -7.77 -5.20
CA GLY A 61 -2.09 -8.93 -4.58
C GLY A 61 -1.27 -9.75 -5.58
N SER A 62 -0.13 -9.25 -6.05
CA SER A 62 0.73 -9.99 -6.98
C SER A 62 1.65 -10.98 -6.26
N THR A 63 2.39 -11.83 -6.99
CA THR A 63 3.46 -12.68 -6.41
C THR A 63 4.56 -11.86 -5.72
N GLN A 64 4.71 -10.60 -6.12
CA GLN A 64 5.42 -9.57 -5.37
C GLN A 64 4.36 -8.84 -4.55
N ASN A 65 4.29 -9.09 -3.24
CA ASN A 65 3.32 -8.48 -2.34
C ASN A 65 3.55 -6.96 -2.22
N VAL A 66 3.20 -6.17 -3.23
CA VAL A 66 3.59 -4.76 -3.31
C VAL A 66 2.35 -3.88 -3.32
N ILE A 67 2.40 -2.82 -2.52
CA ILE A 67 1.48 -1.68 -2.64
C ILE A 67 2.22 -0.58 -3.40
N ASP A 68 1.81 -0.34 -4.64
CA ASP A 68 2.35 0.70 -5.53
C ASP A 68 1.30 1.81 -5.71
N PHE A 69 1.70 3.08 -5.53
CA PHE A 69 0.86 4.24 -5.82
C PHE A 69 1.45 5.00 -7.00
N TYR A 70 0.68 5.19 -8.06
CA TYR A 70 1.12 5.94 -9.24
C TYR A 70 0.39 7.29 -9.37
N GLY A 71 1.06 8.23 -10.01
CA GLY A 71 0.47 9.45 -10.57
C GLY A 71 0.76 9.49 -12.07
N GLY A 72 -0.26 9.34 -12.90
CA GLY A 72 -0.07 9.11 -14.33
C GLY A 72 0.75 7.84 -14.58
N SER A 73 1.83 7.94 -15.37
CA SER A 73 2.76 6.84 -15.65
C SER A 73 3.92 6.71 -14.64
N THR A 74 3.97 7.54 -13.59
CA THR A 74 5.08 7.57 -12.63
C THR A 74 4.71 6.88 -11.32
N LEU A 75 5.55 5.96 -10.85
CA LEU A 75 5.45 5.38 -9.51
C LEU A 75 5.86 6.44 -8.47
N LEU A 76 4.95 6.81 -7.59
CA LEU A 76 5.16 7.84 -6.56
C LEU A 76 5.58 7.23 -5.22
N PHE A 77 4.98 6.10 -4.83
CA PHE A 77 5.32 5.39 -3.59
C PHE A 77 5.21 3.89 -3.79
N LYS A 78 6.15 3.13 -3.22
CA LYS A 78 6.21 1.67 -3.30
C LYS A 78 6.59 1.08 -1.96
N MET A 79 5.82 0.08 -1.52
CA MET A 79 6.24 -0.85 -0.47
C MET A 79 6.87 -2.07 -1.12
N ASP A 80 8.20 -2.07 -1.26
CA ASP A 80 8.91 -3.19 -1.91
C ASP A 80 9.05 -4.38 -0.96
N MET A 81 8.39 -5.49 -1.29
CA MET A 81 8.50 -6.77 -0.57
C MET A 81 9.35 -7.78 -1.35
N SER A 82 10.45 -7.32 -1.95
CA SER A 82 11.42 -8.16 -2.68
C SER A 82 12.10 -9.23 -1.81
N VAL A 83 11.95 -9.14 -0.48
CA VAL A 83 12.37 -10.17 0.48
C VAL A 83 11.20 -11.12 0.77
N THR A 84 11.42 -12.43 0.65
CA THR A 84 10.38 -13.48 0.78
C THR A 84 9.75 -13.56 2.18
N SER A 85 10.43 -13.08 3.23
CA SER A 85 9.92 -13.04 4.61
C SER A 85 10.51 -11.84 5.35
N PRO A 86 9.96 -10.63 5.17
CA PRO A 86 10.48 -9.45 5.84
C PRO A 86 10.19 -9.50 7.33
N VAL A 87 11.22 -9.32 8.16
CA VAL A 87 11.12 -9.30 9.64
C VAL A 87 11.25 -7.91 10.25
N ASN A 88 11.68 -6.93 9.43
CA ASN A 88 11.83 -5.53 9.78
C ASN A 88 11.06 -4.67 8.78
N ALA A 89 10.50 -3.55 9.26
CA ALA A 89 9.70 -2.64 8.48
C ALA A 89 9.80 -1.19 8.99
N LEU A 90 9.42 -0.26 8.12
CA LEU A 90 9.26 1.15 8.46
C LEU A 90 7.82 1.40 8.96
N THR A 91 7.68 2.12 10.07
CA THR A 91 6.38 2.56 10.62
C THR A 91 6.34 4.06 10.76
N PHE A 92 5.27 4.68 10.24
CA PHE A 92 4.94 6.07 10.52
C PHE A 92 4.07 6.13 11.78
N LEU A 93 4.64 6.63 12.87
CA LEU A 93 4.01 6.64 14.18
C LEU A 93 3.25 7.95 14.39
N ALA A 94 1.92 7.83 14.53
CA ALA A 94 1.07 8.92 14.98
C ALA A 94 1.40 9.32 16.43
N SER A 95 1.11 10.57 16.77
CA SER A 95 1.47 11.16 18.05
C SER A 95 0.28 11.89 18.68
N ALA A 96 0.29 12.03 20.00
CA ALA A 96 -0.71 12.82 20.71
C ALA A 96 -0.42 14.32 20.54
N THR A 97 -1.40 15.17 20.86
CA THR A 97 -1.23 16.63 20.82
C THR A 97 0.01 17.07 21.61
N GLY A 98 0.85 17.90 20.99
CA GLY A 98 2.09 18.42 21.60
C GLY A 98 3.29 17.48 21.51
N THR A 99 3.21 16.38 20.75
CA THR A 99 4.33 15.46 20.54
C THR A 99 4.60 15.24 19.05
N ASP A 100 5.86 14.94 18.71
CA ASP A 100 6.27 14.76 17.32
C ASP A 100 5.81 13.42 16.74
N VAL A 101 5.39 13.43 15.48
CA VAL A 101 5.25 12.21 14.67
C VAL A 101 6.64 11.65 14.34
N LYS A 102 6.74 10.33 14.16
CA LYS A 102 8.03 9.67 13.96
C LYS A 102 8.02 8.71 12.79
N ILE A 103 9.15 8.59 12.12
CA ILE A 103 9.47 7.49 11.21
C ILE A 103 10.35 6.52 12.00
N VAL A 104 9.92 5.28 12.18
CA VAL A 104 10.54 4.34 13.13
C VAL A 104 10.71 2.97 12.48
N ALA A 105 11.88 2.36 12.67
CA ALA A 105 12.11 0.97 12.32
C ALA A 105 11.49 0.06 13.39
N ARG A 106 10.74 -0.95 12.96
CA ARG A 106 10.11 -1.96 13.81
C ARG A 106 10.35 -3.34 13.23
N GLY A 107 10.55 -4.33 14.09
CA GLY A 107 10.81 -5.70 13.67
C GLY A 107 11.20 -6.59 14.83
N SER A 108 11.47 -7.86 14.53
CA SER A 108 11.98 -8.81 15.53
C SER A 108 13.47 -8.65 15.81
N ASP A 109 14.21 -8.00 14.92
CA ASP A 109 15.64 -7.78 15.13
C ASP A 109 15.88 -6.76 16.25
N THR A 110 16.94 -7.00 17.02
CA THR A 110 17.31 -6.14 18.16
C THR A 110 17.82 -4.77 17.72
N ASN A 111 18.55 -4.71 16.60
CA ASN A 111 19.18 -3.49 16.09
C ASN A 111 18.77 -3.29 14.63
N ILE A 112 18.12 -2.17 14.31
CA ILE A 112 17.59 -1.90 12.97
C ILE A 112 17.96 -0.47 12.57
N ASN A 113 18.73 -0.33 11.49
CA ASN A 113 19.11 0.95 10.91
C ASN A 113 18.05 1.43 9.88
N ILE A 114 18.01 2.73 9.61
CA ILE A 114 17.18 3.33 8.56
C ILE A 114 18.08 4.14 7.63
N ASP A 115 18.08 3.78 6.34
CA ASP A 115 18.78 4.53 5.31
C ASP A 115 17.81 5.37 4.47
N ILE A 116 18.18 6.63 4.22
CA ILE A 116 17.47 7.54 3.30
C ILE A 116 18.46 7.99 2.24
N VAL A 117 18.37 7.41 1.05
CA VAL A 117 19.41 7.50 0.02
C VAL A 117 18.89 8.20 -1.24
N PRO A 118 19.35 9.44 -1.54
CA PRO A 118 19.08 10.09 -2.82
C PRO A 118 19.77 9.37 -3.99
N LYS A 119 19.23 9.52 -5.20
CA LYS A 119 19.83 8.97 -6.43
C LYS A 119 20.80 9.97 -7.07
N GLY A 120 21.95 9.49 -7.56
CA GLY A 120 22.92 10.30 -8.30
C GLY A 120 23.53 11.40 -7.43
N SER A 121 23.59 12.64 -7.93
CA SER A 121 24.08 13.81 -7.19
C SER A 121 23.03 14.47 -6.29
N GLY A 122 21.90 13.80 -6.04
CA GLY A 122 20.87 14.30 -5.12
C GLY A 122 21.35 14.36 -3.68
N VAL A 123 20.70 15.20 -2.87
CA VAL A 123 20.98 15.33 -1.42
C VAL A 123 19.67 15.22 -0.63
N LEU A 124 19.73 14.66 0.57
CA LEU A 124 18.61 14.75 1.52
C LEU A 124 18.51 16.20 1.99
N LYS A 125 17.31 16.78 1.94
CA LYS A 125 17.04 18.15 2.38
C LYS A 125 16.05 18.18 3.53
N VAL A 126 16.22 19.11 4.45
CA VAL A 126 15.27 19.43 5.52
C VAL A 126 14.97 20.92 5.44
N ALA A 127 13.68 21.25 5.39
CA ALA A 127 13.20 22.64 5.22
C ALA A 127 13.86 23.39 4.03
N GLY A 128 14.15 22.67 2.93
CA GLY A 128 14.75 23.23 1.71
C GLY A 128 16.28 23.28 1.69
N THR A 129 16.94 23.06 2.83
CA THR A 129 18.41 23.07 2.95
C THR A 129 18.95 21.65 2.94
N ALA A 130 20.11 21.42 2.32
CA ALA A 130 20.79 20.13 2.37
C ALA A 130 21.09 19.76 3.82
N LEU A 131 20.66 18.57 4.23
CA LEU A 131 21.00 18.03 5.54
C LEU A 131 22.51 17.78 5.55
N THR A 132 23.23 18.67 6.24
CA THR A 132 24.62 18.45 6.58
C THR A 132 24.62 17.96 8.01
N ILE A 133 25.10 16.73 8.23
CA ILE A 133 25.42 16.28 9.57
C ILE A 133 26.80 16.88 9.83
N PRO A 134 26.94 17.98 10.60
CA PRO A 134 28.26 18.37 11.05
C PRO A 134 28.79 17.14 11.77
N THR A 135 29.96 16.66 11.38
CA THR A 135 30.67 15.67 12.18
C THR A 135 30.77 16.25 13.57
N ALA A 136 29.87 15.85 14.47
CA ALA A 136 30.05 16.09 15.88
C ALA A 136 31.37 15.42 16.22
N ASP A 137 32.23 16.16 16.90
CA ASP A 137 33.52 15.72 17.36
C ASP A 137 33.45 14.27 17.87
N ASN A 138 34.02 13.34 17.10
CA ASN A 138 34.55 12.07 17.58
C ASN A 138 33.63 11.16 18.43
N ASP A 139 32.30 11.16 18.24
CA ASP A 139 31.41 10.29 19.06
C ASP A 139 30.48 9.38 18.25
N GLN A 140 30.93 8.98 17.06
CA GLN A 140 30.56 7.69 16.44
C GLN A 140 31.79 6.99 15.83
N PHE A 141 32.98 7.24 16.39
CA PHE A 141 34.12 6.35 16.19
C PHE A 141 33.98 5.22 17.22
N VAL A 142 33.28 4.15 16.85
CA VAL A 142 33.20 2.93 17.65
C VAL A 142 34.60 2.30 17.66
N LEU A 143 35.40 2.70 18.64
CA LEU A 143 36.56 1.92 19.04
C LEU A 143 36.04 0.66 19.70
N GLY A 144 36.16 -0.47 18.99
CA GLY A 144 36.09 -1.79 19.61
C GLY A 144 37.03 -1.86 20.83
N PRO A 145 36.84 -2.83 21.74
CA PRO A 145 37.54 -2.83 23.02
C PRO A 145 39.05 -2.75 22.79
N HIS A 146 39.64 -1.61 23.18
CA HIS A 146 41.08 -1.46 23.27
C HIS A 146 41.59 -2.36 24.39
N ILE A 147 41.92 -3.60 24.05
CA ILE A 147 42.76 -4.45 24.87
C ILE A 147 44.19 -3.96 24.63
N PHE A 148 44.66 -3.04 25.47
CA PHE A 148 46.09 -2.91 25.69
C PHE A 148 46.49 -4.08 26.61
N GLY A 149 47.00 -5.14 25.99
CA GLY A 149 47.69 -6.26 26.61
C GLY A 149 48.90 -6.59 25.77
#